data_AF-A0A935CQP8-F1
#
_entry.id   AF-A0A935CQP8-F1
#
_cell.length_a   1.000
_cell.length_b   1.000
_cell.length_c   1.000
_cell.angle_alpha   90.00
_cell.angle_beta   90.00
_cell.angle_gamma   90.00
#
_symmetry.space_group_name_H-M   'P 1'
#
loop_
_entity.id
_entity.type
_entity.pdbx_description
1 polymer ?
#
loop_
_entity_poly.entity_id
_entity_poly.type
_entity_poly.pdbx_seq_one_letter_code
_entity_poly.pdbx_strand_id
1 'polypeptide(L)'
;MLEEVLWRMGQQSRVLQELRREIMPVWDDNAAREVDSRYLNSHAADDERLLEQLHLQDESLDQSASQMTAAQEEGRRAEEQAVEVMEQLRFANQDLQGAYGHYDVYARYHADARGKFPQVQSLIREANASCG
;
A
#
# COMPACT_ATOMS: atom_id res chain seq x y z
N MET A 1 24.67 8.51 10.50
CA MET A 1 23.75 9.65 10.71
C MET A 1 22.87 9.50 11.97
N LEU A 2 22.45 8.29 12.37
CA LEU A 2 22.03 8.01 13.77
C LEU A 2 22.87 6.87 14.37
N GLU A 3 23.18 5.84 13.58
CA GLU A 3 24.17 4.80 13.92
C GLU A 3 25.52 5.35 14.39
N GLU A 4 26.05 6.39 13.73
CA GLU A 4 27.34 6.99 14.12
C GLU A 4 27.26 7.68 15.49
N VAL A 5 26.09 8.22 15.83
CA VAL A 5 25.81 8.84 17.14
C VAL A 5 25.66 7.76 18.20
N LEU A 6 24.87 6.72 17.93
CA LEU A 6 24.72 5.54 18.78
C LEU A 6 26.06 4.88 19.07
N TRP A 7 26.87 4.67 18.03
CA TRP A 7 28.21 4.10 18.15
C TRP A 7 29.12 4.99 19.00
N ARG A 8 29.16 6.31 18.74
CA ARG A 8 29.96 7.24 19.56
C ARG A 8 29.52 7.27 21.02
N MET A 9 28.21 7.34 21.28
CA MET A 9 27.67 7.34 22.64
C MET A 9 27.99 6.03 23.36
N GLY A 10 27.85 4.89 22.70
CA GLY A 10 28.25 3.59 23.24
C GLY A 10 29.75 3.52 23.56
N GLN A 11 30.61 4.03 22.68
CA GLN A 11 32.05 4.08 22.94
C GLN A 11 32.40 5.01 24.10
N GLN A 12 31.78 6.19 24.16
CA GLN A 12 32.03 7.16 25.24
C GLN A 12 31.57 6.63 26.60
N SER A 13 30.38 6.03 26.66
CA SER A 13 29.87 5.39 27.87
C SER A 13 30.79 4.26 28.33
N ARG A 14 31.23 3.38 27.41
CA ARG A 14 32.16 2.30 27.73
C ARG A 14 33.48 2.80 28.31
N VAL A 15 34.11 3.77 27.64
CA VAL A 15 35.38 4.35 28.10
C VAL A 15 35.24 4.99 29.48
N LEU A 16 34.13 5.70 29.73
CA LEU A 16 33.86 6.30 31.03
C LEU A 16 33.74 5.23 32.14
N GLN A 17 33.01 4.14 31.89
CA GLN A 17 32.83 3.06 32.86
C GLN A 17 34.13 2.27 33.10
N GLU A 18 34.95 2.07 32.07
CA GLU A 18 36.28 1.46 32.20
C GLU A 18 37.17 2.32 33.10
N LEU A 19 37.26 3.63 32.82
CA LEU A 19 38.08 4.57 33.58
C LEU A 19 37.62 4.66 35.05
N ARG A 20 36.31 4.61 35.28
CA ARG A 20 35.72 4.57 36.62
C ARG A 20 36.13 3.30 37.38
N ARG A 21 36.06 2.13 36.74
CA ARG A 21 36.48 0.85 37.34
C ARG A 21 37.97 0.83 37.69
N GLU A 22 38.81 1.47 36.88
CA GLU A 22 40.26 1.55 37.11
C GLU A 22 40.61 2.46 38.30
N ILE A 23 39.87 3.55 38.50
CA ILE A 23 40.14 4.53 39.57
C ILE A 23 39.56 4.09 40.92
N MET A 24 38.48 3.32 40.92
CA MET A 24 37.74 2.88 42.11
C MET A 24 38.60 2.27 43.24
N PRO A 25 39.62 1.42 42.96
CA PRO A 25 40.48 0.85 44.00
C PRO A 25 41.35 1.90 44.73
N VAL A 26 41.63 3.03 44.10
CA VAL A 26 42.43 4.13 44.66
C VAL A 26 41.53 5.15 45.36
N TRP A 27 40.25 5.19 44.99
CA TRP A 27 39.26 6.17 45.44
C TRP A 27 38.13 5.52 46.23
N ASP A 28 38.47 4.88 47.36
CA ASP A 28 37.55 4.10 48.22
C ASP A 28 37.30 4.76 49.59
N ASP A 29 37.40 6.09 49.66
CA ASP A 29 37.01 6.82 50.87
C ASP A 29 35.49 7.05 50.95
N ASN A 30 35.01 7.51 52.11
CA ASN A 30 33.58 7.65 52.36
C ASN A 30 32.94 8.74 51.47
N ALA A 31 33.70 9.77 51.08
CA ALA A 31 33.21 10.83 50.19
C ALA A 31 33.13 10.33 48.75
N ALA A 32 34.12 9.55 48.30
CA ALA A 32 34.13 8.90 47.00
C ALA A 32 32.93 7.96 46.85
N ARG A 33 32.64 7.11 47.85
CA ARG A 33 31.46 6.24 47.85
C ARG A 33 30.14 7.02 47.78
N GLU A 34 30.03 8.17 48.44
CA GLU A 34 28.83 8.99 48.41
C GLU A 34 28.62 9.63 47.02
N VAL A 35 29.69 10.16 46.41
CA VAL A 35 29.67 10.68 45.04
C VAL A 35 29.32 9.58 44.04
N ASP A 36 29.93 8.40 44.20
CA ASP A 36 29.77 7.27 43.31
C ASP A 36 28.33 6.71 43.35
N SER A 37 27.73 6.63 44.54
CA SER A 37 26.32 6.20 44.68
C SER A 37 25.31 7.23 44.16
N ARG A 38 25.55 8.54 44.37
CA ARG A 38 24.59 9.58 44.00
C ARG A 38 24.63 9.94 42.52
N TYR A 39 25.82 9.95 41.93
CA TYR A 39 26.02 10.53 40.61
C TYR A 39 26.54 9.51 39.60
N LEU A 40 27.55 8.71 39.93
CA LEU A 40 28.20 7.88 38.91
C LEU A 40 27.42 6.59 38.60
N ASN A 41 26.81 5.96 39.60
CA ASN A 41 25.97 4.76 39.42
C ASN A 41 24.65 5.05 38.71
N SER A 42 23.98 6.15 39.06
CA SER A 42 22.71 6.56 38.46
C SER A 42 22.88 6.88 36.97
N HIS A 43 23.94 7.62 36.62
CA HIS A 43 24.24 7.94 35.22
C HIS A 43 24.61 6.70 34.38
N ALA A 44 25.27 5.69 34.97
CA ALA A 44 25.55 4.44 34.25
C ALA A 44 24.27 3.71 33.80
N ALA A 45 23.29 3.60 34.70
CA ALA A 45 22.01 2.96 34.40
C ALA A 45 21.15 3.79 33.43
N ASP A 46 21.19 5.12 33.55
CA ASP A 46 20.49 6.02 32.64
C ASP A 46 21.09 5.99 31.22
N ASP A 47 22.41 5.92 31.09
CA ASP A 47 23.11 5.81 29.80
C ASP A 47 22.78 4.49 29.09
N GLU A 48 22.80 3.36 29.79
CA GLU A 48 22.43 2.07 29.22
C GLU A 48 20.97 2.07 28.72
N ARG A 49 20.06 2.61 29.53
CA ARG A 49 18.64 2.74 29.15
C ARG A 49 18.44 3.68 27.97
N LEU A 50 19.17 4.79 27.91
CA LEU A 50 19.10 5.73 26.80
C LEU A 50 19.58 5.07 25.49
N LEU A 51 20.70 4.34 25.53
CA LEU A 51 21.21 3.62 24.37
C LEU A 51 20.23 2.56 23.87
N GLU A 52 19.61 1.81 24.79
CA GLU A 52 18.58 0.82 24.44
C GLU A 52 17.38 1.49 23.76
N GLN A 53 16.88 2.60 24.32
CA GLN A 53 15.76 3.34 23.72
C GLN A 53 16.09 3.92 22.34
N LEU A 54 17.30 4.42 22.16
CA LEU A 54 17.76 4.94 20.86
C LEU A 54 17.90 3.83 19.83
N HIS A 55 18.36 2.64 20.22
CA HIS A 55 18.38 1.48 19.33
C HIS A 55 16.99 1.04 18.90
N LEU A 56 16.04 0.94 19.84
CA LEU A 56 14.65 0.62 19.53
C LEU A 56 14.01 1.66 18.60
N GLN A 57 14.36 2.94 18.77
CA GLN A 57 13.90 4.00 17.89
C GLN A 57 14.47 3.86 16.48
N ASP A 58 15.76 3.56 16.34
CA ASP A 58 16.42 3.34 15.05
C ASP A 58 15.79 2.16 14.30
N GLU A 59 15.59 1.02 14.97
CA GLU A 59 14.90 -0.15 14.40
C GLU A 59 13.45 0.18 13.98
N SER A 60 12.73 0.95 14.79
CA SER A 60 11.36 1.37 14.49
C SER A 60 11.31 2.30 13.27
N LEU A 61 12.29 3.18 13.11
CA LEU A 61 12.42 4.06 11.95
C LEU A 61 12.70 3.26 10.67
N ASP A 62 13.59 2.28 10.74
CA ASP A 62 13.90 1.40 9.60
C ASP A 62 12.70 0.56 9.16
N GLN A 63 11.96 0.02 10.13
CA GLN A 63 10.71 -0.70 9.85
C GLN A 63 9.68 0.23 9.22
N SER A 64 9.52 1.45 9.75
CA SER A 64 8.58 2.44 9.21
C SER A 64 8.95 2.85 7.79
N ALA A 65 10.24 3.06 7.50
CA ALA A 65 10.72 3.38 6.15
C ALA A 65 10.45 2.23 5.15
N SER A 66 10.65 0.99 5.59
CA SER A 66 10.34 -0.20 4.80
C SER A 66 8.85 -0.32 4.51
N GLN A 67 8.00 -0.09 5.52
CA GLN A 67 6.54 -0.10 5.37
C GLN A 67 6.05 1.02 4.46
N MET A 68 6.61 2.23 4.55
CA MET A 68 6.29 3.34 3.65
C MET A 68 6.62 3.00 2.20
N THR A 69 7.77 2.40 1.95
CA THR A 69 8.18 1.96 0.61
C THR A 69 7.21 0.93 0.05
N ALA A 70 6.82 -0.06 0.87
CA ALA A 70 5.84 -1.07 0.47
C ALA A 70 4.46 -0.46 0.18
N ALA A 71 4.00 0.47 1.03
CA ALA A 71 2.72 1.16 0.84
C ALA A 71 2.70 2.00 -0.44
N GLN A 72 3.83 2.64 -0.80
CA GLN A 72 3.95 3.36 -2.06
C GLN A 72 3.83 2.44 -3.27
N GLU A 73 4.49 1.28 -3.23
CA GLU A 73 4.41 0.30 -4.33
C GLU A 73 3.00 -0.29 -4.47
N GLU A 74 2.33 -0.61 -3.35
CA GLU A 74 0.93 -1.06 -3.39
C GLU A 74 -0.01 0.04 -3.89
N GLY A 75 0.21 1.30 -3.52
CA GLY A 75 -0.52 2.45 -4.08
C GLY A 75 -0.37 2.54 -5.60
N ARG A 76 0.85 2.40 -6.11
CA ARG A 76 1.16 2.39 -7.55
C ARG A 76 0.42 1.25 -8.28
N ARG A 77 0.42 0.04 -7.71
CA ARG A 77 -0.30 -1.11 -8.27
C ARG A 77 -1.81 -0.90 -8.29
N ALA A 78 -2.36 -0.30 -7.24
CA ALA A 78 -3.78 0.02 -7.18
C ALA A 78 -4.18 1.03 -8.27
N GLU A 79 -3.35 2.03 -8.53
CA GLU A 79 -3.55 2.99 -9.63
C GLU A 79 -3.52 2.30 -11.00
N GLU A 80 -2.56 1.42 -11.26
CA GLU A 80 -2.47 0.64 -12.50
C GLU A 80 -3.72 -0.22 -12.73
N GLN A 81 -4.17 -0.93 -11.69
CA GLN A 81 -5.39 -1.74 -11.76
C GLN A 81 -6.64 -0.88 -11.97
N ALA A 82 -6.72 0.30 -11.34
CA ALA A 82 -7.84 1.22 -11.54
C ALA A 82 -7.93 1.67 -13.01
N VAL A 83 -6.80 1.96 -13.65
CA VAL A 83 -6.75 2.31 -15.08
C VAL A 83 -7.27 1.16 -15.94
N GLU A 84 -6.84 -0.07 -15.67
CA GLU A 84 -7.30 -1.25 -16.42
C GLU A 84 -8.81 -1.47 -16.28
N VAL A 85 -9.36 -1.37 -15.06
CA VAL A 85 -10.80 -1.49 -14.81
C VAL A 85 -11.58 -0.40 -15.54
N MET A 86 -11.08 0.85 -15.55
CA MET A 86 -11.71 1.94 -16.28
C MET A 86 -11.75 1.68 -17.79
N GLU A 87 -10.68 1.13 -18.34
CA GLU A 87 -10.61 0.77 -19.76
C GLU A 87 -11.60 -0.35 -20.10
N GLN A 88 -11.64 -1.42 -19.30
CA GLN A 88 -12.61 -2.50 -19.47
C GLN A 88 -14.05 -2.01 -19.38
N LEU A 89 -14.35 -1.10 -18.45
CA LEU A 89 -15.67 -0.51 -18.30
C LEU A 89 -16.05 0.35 -19.51
N ARG A 90 -15.08 1.05 -20.11
CA ARG A 90 -15.29 1.80 -21.36
C ARG A 90 -15.66 0.86 -22.50
N PHE A 91 -14.94 -0.25 -22.67
CA PHE A 91 -15.24 -1.24 -23.70
C PHE A 91 -16.62 -1.88 -23.49
N ALA A 92 -16.95 -2.29 -22.26
CA ALA A 92 -18.26 -2.85 -21.95
C ALA A 92 -19.42 -1.87 -22.27
N ASN A 93 -19.23 -0.58 -22.01
CA ASN A 93 -20.21 0.44 -22.38
C ASN A 93 -20.36 0.60 -23.89
N GLN A 94 -19.26 0.54 -24.65
CA GLN A 94 -19.31 0.59 -26.11
C GLN A 94 -20.03 -0.63 -26.68
N ASP A 95 -19.75 -1.82 -26.15
CA ASP A 95 -20.42 -3.06 -26.56
C ASP A 95 -21.92 -3.02 -26.26
N LEU A 96 -22.32 -2.50 -25.10
CA LEU A 96 -23.73 -2.32 -24.76
C LEU A 96 -24.42 -1.36 -25.73
N GLN A 97 -23.81 -0.21 -26.03
CA GLN A 97 -24.36 0.75 -27.01
C GLN A 97 -24.50 0.12 -28.39
N GLY A 98 -23.50 -0.66 -28.83
CA GLY A 98 -23.57 -1.43 -30.07
C GLY A 98 -24.73 -2.43 -30.07
N ALA A 99 -24.88 -3.20 -29.00
CA ALA A 99 -25.95 -4.18 -28.85
C ALA A 99 -27.35 -3.55 -28.90
N TYR A 100 -27.54 -2.40 -28.23
CA TYR A 100 -28.80 -1.64 -28.33
C TYR A 100 -29.08 -1.17 -29.76
N GLY A 101 -28.08 -0.63 -30.46
CA GLY A 101 -28.22 -0.22 -31.85
C GLY A 101 -28.61 -1.39 -32.77
N HIS A 102 -27.96 -2.55 -32.59
CA HIS A 102 -28.31 -3.75 -33.35
C HIS A 102 -29.73 -4.25 -33.05
N TYR A 103 -30.15 -4.18 -31.79
CA TYR A 103 -31.50 -4.57 -31.38
C TYR A 103 -32.57 -3.67 -32.02
N ASP A 104 -32.37 -2.35 -32.03
CA ASP A 104 -33.30 -1.41 -32.67
C ASP A 104 -33.45 -1.67 -34.16
N VAL A 105 -32.34 -1.93 -34.84
CA VAL A 105 -32.32 -2.29 -36.27
C VAL A 105 -33.06 -3.61 -36.50
N TYR A 106 -32.79 -4.63 -35.69
CA TYR A 106 -33.49 -5.91 -35.74
C TYR A 106 -35.00 -5.73 -35.55
N ALA A 107 -35.42 -4.96 -34.55
CA ALA A 107 -36.83 -4.71 -34.25
C ALA A 107 -37.55 -4.04 -35.44
N ARG A 108 -36.90 -3.06 -36.10
CA ARG A 108 -37.44 -2.41 -37.31
C ARG A 108 -37.59 -3.38 -38.47
N TYR A 109 -36.53 -4.12 -38.82
CA TYR A 109 -36.58 -5.09 -39.93
C TYR A 109 -37.60 -6.19 -39.67
N HIS A 110 -37.71 -6.66 -38.43
CA HIS A 110 -38.70 -7.66 -38.05
C HIS A 110 -40.13 -7.11 -38.18
N ALA A 111 -40.39 -5.87 -37.76
CA ALA A 111 -41.69 -5.22 -37.94
C ALA A 111 -42.04 -5.06 -39.43
N ASP A 112 -41.10 -4.59 -40.25
CA ASP A 112 -41.28 -4.42 -41.70
C ASP A 112 -41.55 -5.75 -42.41
N ALA A 113 -40.77 -6.79 -42.09
CA ALA A 113 -40.98 -8.13 -42.63
C ALA A 113 -42.36 -8.67 -42.24
N ARG A 114 -42.77 -8.47 -40.98
CA ARG A 114 -44.08 -8.89 -40.49
C ARG A 114 -45.22 -8.15 -41.19
N GLY A 115 -45.03 -6.87 -41.50
CA GLY A 115 -45.99 -6.05 -42.26
C GLY A 115 -46.19 -6.51 -43.70
N LYS A 116 -45.23 -7.22 -44.30
CA LYS A 116 -45.34 -7.75 -45.67
C LYS A 116 -46.11 -9.07 -45.77
N PHE A 117 -46.28 -9.81 -44.68
CA PHE A 117 -46.98 -11.11 -44.69
C PHE A 117 -48.41 -11.05 -45.27
N PRO A 118 -49.27 -10.07 -44.93
CA PRO A 118 -50.61 -9.98 -45.51
C PRO A 118 -50.59 -9.76 -47.02
N GLN A 119 -49.60 -9.02 -47.53
CA GLN A 119 -49.45 -8.73 -48.96
C GLN A 119 -49.02 -10.00 -49.72
N VAL A 120 -48.07 -10.77 -49.17
CA VAL A 120 -47.70 -12.08 -49.70
C VAL A 120 -48.90 -13.04 -49.70
N GLN A 121 -49.71 -13.05 -48.63
CA GLN A 121 -50.94 -13.84 -48.57
C GLN A 121 -51.99 -13.40 -49.61
N SER A 122 -52.07 -12.11 -49.96
CA SER A 122 -52.92 -11.64 -51.06
C SER A 122 -52.43 -12.16 -52.40
N LEU A 123 -51.14 -11.99 -52.68
CA LEU A 123 -50.53 -12.44 -53.93
C LEU A 123 -50.65 -13.95 -54.14
N ILE A 124 -50.47 -14.76 -53.07
CA ILE A 124 -50.70 -16.21 -53.13
C ILE A 124 -52.16 -16.53 -53.46
N ARG A 125 -53.11 -15.83 -52.84
CA ARG A 125 -54.55 -16.02 -53.11
C ARG A 125 -54.91 -15.66 -54.56
N GLU A 126 -54.39 -14.54 -55.06
CA GLU A 126 -54.58 -14.10 -56.45
C GLU A 126 -53.98 -15.09 -57.45
N ALA A 127 -52.76 -15.58 -57.20
CA ALA A 127 -52.13 -16.60 -58.04
C ALA A 127 -52.95 -17.91 -58.07
N ASN A 128 -53.40 -18.37 -56.90
CA ASN A 128 -54.24 -19.58 -56.80
C ASN A 128 -55.59 -19.42 -57.51
N ALA A 129 -56.17 -18.23 -57.52
CA ALA A 129 -57.42 -17.94 -58.24
C ALA A 129 -57.22 -17.83 -59.76
N SER A 130 -56.00 -17.51 -60.22
CA SER A 130 -55.65 -17.36 -61.63
C SER A 130 -55.25 -18.68 -62.30
N CYS A 131 -54.82 -19.66 -61.52
CA CYS A 131 -54.41 -20.99 -61.97
C CYS A 131 -55.49 -22.07 -61.74
N GLY A 132 -56.69 -21.67 -61.29
CA GLY A 132 -57.86 -22.54 -61.10
C GLY A 132 -58.86 -22.47 -62.24
#